data_AF-A0A6I5AKF4-F1
#
_entry.id   AF-A0A6I5AKF4-F1
#
_cell.length_a   1.000
_cell.length_b   1.000
_cell.length_c   1.000
_cell.angle_alpha   90.00
_cell.angle_beta   90.00
_cell.angle_gamma   90.00
#
_symmetry.space_group_name_H-M   'P 1'
#
loop_
_entity.id
_entity.type
_entity.pdbx_description
1 polymer ?
#
loop_
_entity_poly.entity_id
_entity_poly.type
_entity_poly.pdbx_seq_one_letter_code
_entity_poly.pdbx_strand_id
1 'polypeptide(L)'
;MKVTNRLQLLALGLCIAGTAIAAPDVLNDDAKLKNLEKVCPDCQMVAKDVLNLRVENCQLKDTSSAMMIGTMQNDPMFSFMLAVHTAAGSEAYKTVVGAAGNHVDCENPLNWIKLTQQAIKGGKV
;
A
#
# COMPACT_ATOMS: atom_id res chain seq x y z
N MET A 1 15.49 5.73 55.38
CA MET A 1 15.28 6.78 54.37
C MET A 1 14.50 6.18 53.20
N LYS A 2 13.36 6.79 52.85
CA LYS A 2 12.42 6.33 51.81
C LYS A 2 12.42 7.44 50.75
N VAL A 3 12.95 7.18 49.56
CA VAL A 3 13.03 8.19 48.49
C VAL A 3 11.89 7.92 47.51
N THR A 4 10.81 8.68 47.67
CA THR A 4 9.69 8.66 46.73
C THR A 4 9.92 9.74 45.68
N ASN A 5 10.10 9.28 44.45
CA ASN A 5 10.22 10.07 43.23
C ASN A 5 8.83 10.61 42.80
N ARG A 6 8.85 11.72 42.05
CA ARG A 6 7.78 12.35 41.26
C ARG A 6 6.89 13.35 42.00
N LEU A 7 7.08 14.64 41.70
CA LEU A 7 6.12 15.47 40.94
C LEU A 7 6.69 16.88 40.78
N GLN A 8 7.05 17.28 39.56
CA GLN A 8 7.12 18.69 39.19
C GLN A 8 6.26 18.89 37.95
N LEU A 9 4.99 19.23 38.19
CA LEU A 9 4.14 19.93 37.24
C LEU A 9 4.67 21.37 37.14
N LEU A 10 5.15 21.75 35.96
CA LEU A 10 5.27 23.15 35.58
C LEU A 10 4.36 23.38 34.37
N ALA A 11 3.17 23.86 34.67
CA ALA A 11 2.30 24.50 33.71
C ALA A 11 2.87 25.90 33.40
N LEU A 12 3.08 26.20 32.13
CA LEU A 12 3.29 27.56 31.62
C LEU A 12 2.61 27.70 30.25
N GLY A 13 1.38 28.21 30.33
CA GLY A 13 0.80 29.28 29.51
C GLY A 13 1.09 29.35 28.00
N LEU A 14 0.02 29.07 27.24
CA LEU A 14 -0.45 29.67 25.98
C LEU A 14 0.43 30.69 25.24
N CYS A 15 0.61 30.47 23.94
CA CYS A 15 0.34 31.48 22.91
C CYS A 15 -0.46 30.84 21.76
N ILE A 16 -1.70 31.31 21.60
CA ILE A 16 -2.57 31.03 20.46
C ILE A 16 -2.14 31.98 19.35
N ALA A 17 -1.69 31.45 18.21
CA ALA A 17 -1.65 32.19 16.95
C ALA A 17 -1.73 31.21 15.77
N GLY A 18 -2.81 31.32 14.99
CA GLY A 18 -2.93 30.72 13.67
C GLY A 18 -3.22 29.23 13.65
N THR A 19 -4.48 28.85 13.88
CA THR A 19 -4.97 27.59 13.34
C THR A 19 -4.99 27.68 11.82
N ALA A 20 -3.87 27.39 11.16
CA ALA A 20 -3.95 26.70 9.89
C ALA A 20 -4.32 25.26 10.23
N ILE A 21 -5.59 25.03 10.53
CA ILE A 21 -6.19 23.72 10.30
C ILE A 21 -5.98 23.51 8.81
N ALA A 22 -4.92 22.79 8.44
CA ALA A 22 -4.90 22.09 7.18
C ALA A 22 -6.22 21.33 7.16
N ALA A 23 -7.14 21.75 6.29
CA ALA A 23 -8.44 21.11 6.17
C ALA A 23 -8.16 19.60 6.11
N PRO A 24 -8.87 18.76 6.88
CA PRO A 24 -8.78 17.34 6.63
C PRO A 24 -9.06 17.17 5.14
N ASP A 25 -8.16 16.48 4.46
CA ASP A 25 -8.11 16.36 3.01
C ASP A 25 -9.40 15.67 2.52
N VAL A 26 -10.51 16.42 2.41
CA VAL A 26 -11.80 15.95 1.87
C VAL A 26 -11.73 16.06 0.34
N LEU A 27 -10.63 15.61 -0.23
CA LEU A 27 -10.60 15.24 -1.62
C LEU A 27 -11.42 13.96 -1.77
N ASN A 28 -12.29 13.92 -2.78
CA ASN A 28 -12.91 12.66 -3.19
C ASN A 28 -11.82 11.69 -3.68
N ASP A 29 -12.14 10.40 -3.74
CA ASP A 29 -11.14 9.37 -4.03
C ASP A 29 -10.47 9.57 -5.40
N ASP A 30 -11.19 10.12 -6.39
CA ASP A 30 -10.61 10.46 -7.69
C ASP A 30 -9.52 11.54 -7.58
N ALA A 31 -9.74 12.57 -6.77
CA ALA A 31 -8.76 13.63 -6.57
C ALA A 31 -7.56 13.15 -5.73
N LYS A 32 -7.79 12.27 -4.74
CA LYS A 32 -6.71 11.60 -4.00
C LYS A 32 -5.86 10.73 -4.94
N LEU A 33 -6.50 9.95 -5.79
CA LEU A 33 -5.81 9.08 -6.75
C LEU A 33 -4.99 9.91 -7.76
N LYS A 34 -5.54 11.03 -8.27
CA LYS A 34 -4.80 11.96 -9.14
C LYS A 34 -3.61 12.61 -8.45
N ASN A 35 -3.69 12.87 -7.15
CA ASN A 35 -2.56 13.39 -6.40
C ASN A 35 -1.47 12.31 -6.21
N LEU A 36 -1.88 11.09 -5.88
CA LEU A 36 -0.98 9.94 -5.77
C LEU A 36 -0.26 9.64 -7.07
N GLU A 37 -0.93 9.73 -8.22
CA GLU A 37 -0.32 9.60 -9.55
C GLU A 37 0.87 10.55 -9.75
N LYS A 38 0.75 11.79 -9.29
CA LYS A 38 1.82 12.80 -9.41
C LYS A 38 3.00 12.53 -8.48
N VAL A 39 2.72 12.03 -7.27
CA VAL A 39 3.74 11.85 -6.23
C VAL A 39 4.43 10.49 -6.35
N CYS A 40 3.71 9.46 -6.77
CA CYS A 40 4.20 8.09 -6.91
C CYS A 40 3.52 7.39 -8.10
N PRO A 41 3.97 7.66 -9.34
CA PRO A 41 3.43 6.99 -10.53
C PRO A 41 3.59 5.45 -10.46
N ASP A 42 4.69 4.98 -9.85
CA ASP A 42 4.93 3.55 -9.62
C ASP A 42 3.89 2.93 -8.69
N CYS A 43 3.47 3.65 -7.64
CA CYS A 43 2.43 3.16 -6.72
C CYS A 43 1.12 2.91 -7.46
N GLN A 44 0.74 3.82 -8.37
CA GLN A 44 -0.47 3.65 -9.17
C GLN A 44 -0.34 2.49 -10.15
N MET A 45 0.80 2.36 -10.84
CA MET A 45 1.05 1.24 -11.75
C MET A 45 0.95 -0.09 -11.01
N VAL A 46 1.64 -0.25 -9.88
CA VAL A 46 1.64 -1.49 -9.10
C VAL A 46 0.26 -1.79 -8.50
N ALA A 47 -0.42 -0.78 -7.94
CA ALA A 47 -1.77 -0.99 -7.40
C ALA A 47 -2.76 -1.42 -8.48
N LYS A 48 -2.64 -0.85 -9.68
CA LYS A 48 -3.46 -1.23 -10.83
C LYS A 48 -3.20 -2.66 -11.26
N ASP A 49 -1.94 -3.10 -11.32
CA ASP A 49 -1.61 -4.48 -11.64
C ASP A 49 -2.22 -5.45 -10.62
N VAL A 50 -2.05 -5.19 -9.33
CA VAL A 50 -2.64 -6.02 -8.26
C VAL A 50 -4.17 -6.08 -8.37
N LEU A 51 -4.81 -4.92 -8.55
CA LEU A 51 -6.26 -4.84 -8.66
C LEU A 51 -6.76 -5.59 -9.91
N ASN A 52 -6.09 -5.45 -11.05
CA ASN A 52 -6.42 -6.16 -12.28
C ASN A 52 -6.32 -7.68 -12.09
N LEU A 53 -5.24 -8.17 -11.47
CA LEU A 53 -5.07 -9.60 -11.17
C LEU A 53 -6.23 -10.11 -10.31
N ARG A 54 -6.71 -9.32 -9.34
CA ARG A 54 -7.89 -9.69 -8.55
C ARG A 54 -9.20 -9.60 -9.33
N VAL A 55 -9.37 -8.63 -10.21
CA VAL A 55 -10.55 -8.53 -11.08
C VAL A 55 -10.67 -9.76 -11.97
N GLU A 56 -9.55 -10.16 -12.57
CA GLU A 56 -9.48 -11.30 -13.47
C GLU A 56 -9.73 -12.63 -12.76
N ASN A 57 -9.30 -12.77 -11.49
CA ASN A 57 -9.30 -14.07 -10.79
C ASN A 57 -10.32 -14.19 -9.64
N CYS A 58 -10.78 -13.09 -9.06
CA CYS A 58 -11.54 -13.06 -7.80
C CYS A 58 -12.98 -12.57 -7.94
N GLN A 59 -13.54 -12.55 -9.16
CA GLN A 59 -14.91 -12.08 -9.44
C GLN A 59 -15.19 -10.64 -8.95
N LEU A 60 -14.15 -9.82 -8.79
CA LEU A 60 -14.31 -8.42 -8.43
C LEU A 60 -14.84 -7.65 -9.64
N LYS A 61 -15.90 -6.88 -9.42
CA LYS A 61 -16.57 -6.10 -10.47
C LYS A 61 -16.31 -4.60 -10.37
N ASP A 62 -15.78 -4.14 -9.23
CA ASP A 62 -15.46 -2.74 -9.00
C ASP A 62 -13.96 -2.49 -9.20
N THR A 63 -13.65 -1.39 -9.88
CA THR A 63 -12.30 -0.86 -10.09
C THR A 63 -12.23 0.64 -9.77
N SER A 64 -13.14 1.11 -8.92
CA SER A 64 -13.23 2.50 -8.50
C SER A 64 -11.93 3.03 -7.89
N SER A 65 -11.78 4.36 -7.88
CA SER A 65 -10.65 5.02 -7.22
C SER A 65 -10.56 4.70 -5.72
N ALA A 66 -11.71 4.50 -5.06
CA ALA A 66 -11.77 4.04 -3.68
C ALA A 66 -11.13 2.65 -3.52
N MET A 67 -11.43 1.74 -4.44
CA MET A 67 -10.87 0.39 -4.44
C MET A 67 -9.37 0.40 -4.75
N MET A 68 -8.93 1.24 -5.69
CA MET A 68 -7.51 1.45 -6.00
C MET A 68 -6.72 1.95 -4.79
N ILE A 69 -7.25 2.97 -4.08
CA ILE A 69 -6.67 3.50 -2.85
C ILE A 69 -6.68 2.41 -1.76
N GLY A 70 -7.77 1.65 -1.65
CA GLY A 70 -7.90 0.53 -0.74
C GLY A 70 -6.84 -0.55 -0.97
N THR A 71 -6.54 -0.89 -2.23
CA THR A 71 -5.45 -1.81 -2.60
C THR A 71 -4.10 -1.29 -2.13
N MET A 72 -3.79 0.00 -2.37
CA MET A 72 -2.53 0.60 -1.92
C MET A 72 -2.36 0.55 -0.40
N GLN A 73 -3.45 0.75 0.34
CA GLN A 73 -3.42 0.87 1.79
C GLN A 73 -3.45 -0.48 2.51
N ASN A 74 -4.18 -1.44 1.97
CA ASN A 74 -4.59 -2.63 2.72
C ASN A 74 -4.17 -3.95 2.11
N ASP A 75 -3.73 -3.99 0.84
CA ASP A 75 -3.34 -5.25 0.20
C ASP A 75 -1.85 -5.55 0.42
N PRO A 76 -1.48 -6.62 1.17
CA PRO A 76 -0.10 -7.02 1.32
C PRO A 76 0.60 -7.31 -0.01
N MET A 77 -0.15 -7.79 -1.02
CA MET A 77 0.41 -8.08 -2.33
C MET A 77 0.91 -6.81 -3.03
N PHE A 78 0.22 -5.69 -2.85
CA PHE A 78 0.69 -4.38 -3.34
C PHE A 78 2.04 -4.02 -2.72
N SER A 79 2.19 -4.13 -1.40
CA SER A 79 3.45 -3.82 -0.72
C SER A 79 4.60 -4.71 -1.20
N PHE A 80 4.33 -6.01 -1.39
CA PHE A 80 5.32 -6.95 -1.93
C PHE A 80 5.73 -6.59 -3.37
N MET A 81 4.75 -6.37 -4.24
CA MET A 81 5.00 -6.06 -5.66
C MET A 81 5.71 -4.71 -5.82
N LEU A 82 5.38 -3.70 -5.01
CA LEU A 82 6.06 -2.42 -5.00
C LEU A 82 7.52 -2.58 -4.56
N ALA A 83 7.78 -3.35 -3.51
CA ALA A 83 9.13 -3.62 -3.05
C ALA A 83 9.97 -4.32 -4.14
N VAL A 84 9.39 -5.28 -4.87
CA VAL A 84 10.04 -5.92 -6.02
C VAL A 84 10.35 -4.89 -7.10
N HIS A 85 9.38 -4.08 -7.51
CA HIS A 85 9.58 -3.07 -8.55
C HIS A 85 10.72 -2.11 -8.18
N THR A 86 10.70 -1.58 -6.95
CA THR A 86 11.70 -0.63 -6.46
C THR A 86 13.09 -1.25 -6.30
N ALA A 87 13.18 -2.50 -5.81
CA ALA A 87 14.48 -3.11 -5.49
C ALA A 87 15.12 -3.85 -6.68
N ALA A 88 14.31 -4.52 -7.50
CA ALA A 88 14.79 -5.41 -8.56
C ALA A 88 14.56 -4.85 -9.98
N GLY A 89 13.82 -3.75 -10.10
CA GLY A 89 13.53 -3.09 -11.37
C GLY A 89 12.46 -3.77 -12.21
N SER A 90 12.13 -3.15 -13.34
CA SER A 90 10.95 -3.49 -14.12
C SER A 90 10.99 -4.88 -14.77
N GLU A 91 12.17 -5.39 -15.15
CA GLU A 91 12.27 -6.74 -15.75
C GLU A 91 11.94 -7.83 -14.73
N ALA A 92 12.56 -7.79 -13.56
CA ALA A 92 12.24 -8.74 -12.47
C ALA A 92 10.77 -8.59 -12.02
N TYR A 93 10.27 -7.35 -11.99
CA TYR A 93 8.87 -7.08 -11.68
C TYR A 93 7.91 -7.78 -12.64
N LYS A 94 8.13 -7.73 -13.97
CA LYS A 94 7.29 -8.45 -14.95
C LYS A 94 7.22 -9.95 -14.67
N THR A 95 8.36 -10.57 -14.34
CA THR A 95 8.39 -11.99 -13.95
C THR A 95 7.54 -12.25 -12.71
N VAL A 96 7.61 -11.37 -11.71
CA VAL A 96 6.79 -11.48 -10.49
C VAL A 96 5.31 -11.26 -10.77
N VAL A 97 4.92 -10.31 -11.62
CA VAL A 97 3.52 -10.10 -12.04
C VAL A 97 2.97 -11.37 -12.69
N GLY A 98 3.73 -11.98 -13.60
CA GLY A 98 3.32 -13.24 -14.25
C GLY A 98 3.18 -14.40 -13.26
N ALA A 99 4.12 -14.53 -12.32
CA ALA A 99 4.02 -15.53 -11.26
C ALA A 99 2.81 -15.29 -10.34
N ALA A 100 2.55 -14.02 -9.97
CA ALA A 100 1.41 -13.65 -9.14
C ALA A 100 0.09 -13.98 -9.84
N GLY A 101 -0.04 -13.70 -11.13
CA GLY A 101 -1.27 -14.00 -11.89
C GLY A 101 -1.63 -15.48 -11.95
N ASN A 102 -0.65 -16.39 -11.93
CA ASN A 102 -0.90 -17.84 -11.93
C ASN A 102 -1.24 -18.42 -10.56
N HIS A 103 -1.10 -17.63 -9.50
CA HIS A 103 -1.19 -18.10 -8.12
C HIS A 103 -2.08 -17.23 -7.24
N VAL A 104 -3.03 -16.51 -7.84
CA VAL A 104 -3.94 -15.63 -7.11
C VAL A 104 -4.70 -16.40 -6.04
N ASP A 105 -4.58 -15.94 -4.80
CA ASP A 105 -5.39 -16.38 -3.68
C ASP A 105 -6.26 -15.19 -3.22
N CYS A 106 -7.53 -15.26 -3.58
CA CYS A 106 -8.49 -14.18 -3.39
C CYS A 106 -8.79 -13.91 -1.91
N GLU A 107 -8.69 -14.93 -1.06
CA GLU A 107 -9.06 -14.87 0.35
C GLU A 107 -7.85 -14.64 1.25
N ASN A 108 -6.64 -15.02 0.79
CA ASN A 108 -5.43 -14.94 1.58
C ASN A 108 -4.25 -14.30 0.80
N PRO A 109 -4.11 -12.96 0.87
CA PRO A 109 -3.03 -12.24 0.21
C PRO A 109 -1.61 -12.68 0.64
N LEU A 110 -1.45 -13.14 1.89
CA LEU A 110 -0.15 -13.62 2.38
C LEU A 110 0.20 -14.98 1.76
N ASN A 111 -0.79 -15.85 1.58
CA ASN A 111 -0.60 -17.10 0.84
C ASN A 111 -0.32 -16.83 -0.65
N TRP A 112 -1.01 -15.86 -1.25
CA TRP A 112 -0.73 -15.42 -2.62
C TRP A 112 0.74 -15.00 -2.80
N ILE A 113 1.28 -14.18 -1.88
CA ILE A 113 2.70 -13.79 -1.87
C ILE A 113 3.60 -15.02 -1.75
N LYS A 114 3.30 -15.94 -0.83
CA LYS A 114 4.08 -17.16 -0.62
C LYS A 114 4.16 -18.01 -1.89
N LEU A 115 3.04 -18.24 -2.56
CA LEU A 115 2.98 -19.02 -3.80
C LEU A 115 3.74 -18.32 -4.92
N THR A 116 3.59 -17.00 -5.04
CA THR A 116 4.34 -16.17 -5.99
C THR A 116 5.85 -16.31 -5.77
N GLN A 117 6.30 -16.21 -4.51
CA GLN A 117 7.71 -16.37 -4.14
C GLN A 117 8.24 -17.79 -4.43
N GLN A 118 7.41 -18.82 -4.26
CA GLN A 118 7.79 -20.20 -4.58
C GLN A 118 7.94 -20.39 -6.09
N ALA A 119 7.04 -19.83 -6.89
CA ALA A 119 7.11 -19.89 -8.34
C ALA A 119 8.38 -19.23 -8.91
N ILE A 120 8.75 -18.05 -8.41
CA ILE A 120 9.97 -17.37 -8.86
C ILE A 120 11.27 -18.01 -8.36
N LYS A 121 11.24 -18.75 -7.24
CA LYS A 121 12.40 -19.52 -6.75
C LYS A 121 12.54 -20.89 -7.42
N GLY A 122 11.43 -21.46 -7.89
CA GLY A 122 11.38 -22.75 -8.57
C GLY A 122 11.62 -22.69 -10.08
N GLY A 123 11.43 -21.53 -10.70
CA GLY A 123 11.76 -21.28 -12.10
C GLY A 123 13.26 -21.11 -12.29
N LYS A 124 13.94 -22.12 -12.85
CA LYS A 124 15.26 -21.95 -13.44
C LYS A 124 15.17 -20.89 -14.55
N VAL A 125 16.04 -19.88 -14.46
CA VAL A 125 16.37 -18.95 -15.57
C VAL A 125 16.90 -19.74 -16.75
#